data_AF-A0A925QFA2-F1
#
_entry.id   AF-A0A925QFA2-F1
#
_cell.length_a   1.000
_cell.length_b   1.000
_cell.length_c   1.000
_cell.angle_alpha   90.00
_cell.angle_beta   90.00
_cell.angle_gamma   90.00
#
_symmetry.space_group_name_H-M   'P 1'
#
loop_
_entity.id
_entity.type
_entity.pdbx_description
1 polymer ?
#
loop_
_entity_poly.entity_id
_entity_poly.type
_entity_poly.pdbx_seq_one_letter_code
_entity_poly.pdbx_strand_id
1 'polypeptide(L)'
;MEYKQTAEQPDDSKPTIFSEEEFSMQGYDKHIRQARNTIFFVAGILVINVIILFSAIPAGYEYLWLDLVIWGTFIAGFIFLGFYCKKKPYYAIIGALCLYGLFVALNAFLDISTLYKGIIMKIIIIVLLIKGLNNAKEAQEMEKNFKH
;
A
#
# COMPACT_ATOMS: atom_id res chain seq x y z
N MET A 1 35.37 46.11 -35.93
CA MET A 1 35.81 45.44 -34.69
C MET A 1 34.60 44.72 -34.14
N GLU A 2 34.53 43.40 -34.30
CA GLU A 2 33.39 42.59 -33.91
C GLU A 2 33.80 41.74 -32.71
N TYR A 3 33.23 42.05 -31.53
CA TYR A 3 33.50 41.31 -30.30
C TYR A 3 32.72 40.00 -30.34
N LYS A 4 33.43 38.88 -30.55
CA LYS A 4 32.86 37.54 -30.36
C LYS A 4 32.61 37.31 -28.88
N GLN A 5 31.34 37.33 -28.51
CA GLN A 5 30.85 36.88 -27.22
C GLN A 5 31.05 35.36 -27.15
N THR A 6 32.05 34.92 -26.39
CA THR A 6 32.28 33.49 -26.17
C THR A 6 31.22 33.03 -25.17
N ALA A 7 30.30 32.18 -25.62
CA ALA A 7 29.30 31.55 -24.78
C ALA A 7 30.02 30.67 -23.74
N GLU A 8 29.94 31.08 -22.49
CA GLU A 8 30.38 30.30 -21.34
C GLU A 8 29.45 29.07 -21.25
N GLN A 9 29.96 27.90 -21.62
CA GLN A 9 29.23 26.65 -21.39
C GLN A 9 29.15 26.43 -19.88
N PRO A 10 27.97 26.09 -19.32
CA PRO A 10 27.86 25.79 -17.90
C PRO A 10 28.75 24.59 -17.58
N ASP A 11 29.76 24.85 -16.76
CA ASP A 11 30.69 23.88 -16.19
C ASP A 11 29.91 22.89 -15.31
N ASP A 12 29.69 21.70 -15.88
CA ASP A 12 28.98 20.55 -15.32
C ASP A 12 29.80 19.82 -14.22
N SER A 13 30.94 20.38 -13.81
CA SER A 13 31.86 19.78 -12.83
C SER A 13 31.77 20.38 -11.41
N LYS A 14 30.68 21.09 -11.09
CA LYS A 14 30.42 21.47 -9.69
C LYS A 14 29.84 20.28 -8.94
N PRO A 15 30.52 19.74 -7.91
CA PRO A 15 29.89 18.78 -7.02
C PRO A 15 28.75 19.50 -6.31
N THR A 16 27.52 19.23 -6.74
CA THR A 16 26.34 19.52 -5.93
C THR A 16 26.54 18.77 -4.62
N ILE A 17 26.43 19.47 -3.49
CA ILE A 17 26.65 18.93 -2.14
C ILE A 17 25.73 17.72 -1.85
N PHE A 18 24.69 17.54 -2.65
CA PHE A 18 23.88 16.33 -2.73
C PHE A 18 24.11 15.66 -4.08
N SER A 19 24.53 14.39 -4.06
CA SER A 19 24.61 13.57 -5.27
C SER A 19 23.20 13.21 -5.75
N GLU A 20 22.98 13.10 -7.06
CA GLU A 20 21.71 12.62 -7.61
C GLU A 20 21.33 11.23 -7.08
N GLU A 21 22.32 10.43 -6.69
CA GLU A 21 22.18 9.14 -6.02
C GLU A 21 21.54 9.24 -4.62
N GLU A 22 21.92 10.23 -3.80
CA GLU A 22 21.28 10.45 -2.51
C GLU A 22 19.83 10.92 -2.65
N PHE A 23 19.56 11.79 -3.63
CA PHE A 23 18.21 12.28 -3.88
C PHE A 23 17.27 11.16 -4.36
N SER A 24 17.80 10.26 -5.21
CA SER A 24 17.05 9.12 -5.75
C SER A 24 16.80 8.03 -4.70
N MET A 25 17.74 7.76 -3.77
CA MET A 25 17.48 6.87 -2.63
C MET A 25 16.43 7.44 -1.67
N GLN A 26 16.45 8.74 -1.40
CA GLN A 26 15.43 9.37 -0.54
C GLN A 26 14.03 9.31 -1.17
N GLY A 27 13.95 9.45 -2.49
CA GLY A 27 12.73 9.22 -3.27
C GLY A 27 12.25 7.77 -3.13
N TYR A 28 13.14 6.80 -3.41
CA TYR A 28 12.85 5.37 -3.31
C TYR A 28 12.23 4.96 -1.96
N ASP A 29 12.85 5.37 -0.85
CA ASP A 29 12.37 5.07 0.49
C ASP A 29 10.99 5.69 0.80
N LYS A 30 10.72 6.88 0.26
CA LYS A 30 9.44 7.55 0.41
C LYS A 30 8.31 6.75 -0.23
N HIS A 31 8.51 6.25 -1.46
CA HIS A 31 7.50 5.46 -2.16
C HIS A 31 7.23 4.12 -1.48
N ILE A 32 8.28 3.46 -0.95
CA ILE A 32 8.12 2.25 -0.12
C ILE A 32 7.31 2.56 1.15
N ARG A 33 7.63 3.65 1.85
CA ARG A 33 6.93 4.02 3.07
C ARG A 33 5.46 4.34 2.82
N GLN A 34 5.15 4.98 1.69
CA GLN A 34 3.77 5.25 1.29
C GLN A 34 3.00 3.96 0.99
N ALA A 35 3.54 3.07 0.17
CA ALA A 35 2.92 1.77 -0.11
C ALA A 35 2.69 0.96 1.18
N ARG A 36 3.69 0.91 2.06
CA ARG A 36 3.59 0.27 3.36
C ARG A 36 2.48 0.87 4.23
N ASN A 37 2.44 2.19 4.33
CA ASN A 37 1.44 2.89 5.13
C ASN A 37 0.02 2.63 4.58
N THR A 38 -0.16 2.52 3.27
CA THR A 38 -1.44 2.14 2.67
C THR A 38 -1.91 0.76 3.18
N ILE A 39 -1.04 -0.25 3.17
CA ILE A 39 -1.40 -1.60 3.64
C ILE A 39 -1.79 -1.58 5.13
N PHE A 40 -1.01 -0.88 5.96
CA PHE A 40 -1.33 -0.74 7.39
C PHE A 40 -2.61 0.05 7.65
N PHE A 41 -2.90 1.07 6.84
CA PHE A 41 -4.13 1.83 6.94
C PHE A 41 -5.35 0.97 6.61
N VAL A 42 -5.26 0.11 5.59
CA VAL A 42 -6.29 -0.89 5.28
C VAL A 42 -6.47 -1.88 6.43
N ALA A 43 -5.37 -2.39 7.00
CA ALA A 43 -5.44 -3.26 8.18
C ALA A 43 -6.14 -2.57 9.36
N GLY A 44 -5.82 -1.30 9.62
CA GLY A 44 -6.46 -0.49 10.66
C GLY A 44 -7.96 -0.30 10.42
N ILE A 45 -8.38 -0.04 9.18
CA ILE A 45 -9.79 0.03 8.81
C ILE A 45 -10.50 -1.30 9.10
N LEU A 46 -9.89 -2.44 8.75
CA LEU A 46 -10.48 -3.75 9.00
C LEU A 46 -10.64 -4.05 10.49
N VAL A 47 -9.65 -3.67 11.31
CA VAL A 47 -9.73 -3.77 12.77
C VAL A 47 -10.89 -2.94 13.31
N ILE A 48 -11.00 -1.67 12.89
CA ILE A 48 -12.11 -0.80 13.31
C ILE A 48 -13.45 -1.40 12.87
N ASN A 49 -13.53 -1.96 11.66
CA ASN A 49 -14.74 -2.59 11.16
C ASN A 49 -15.18 -3.79 12.02
N VAL A 50 -14.23 -4.66 12.41
CA VAL A 50 -14.52 -5.80 13.29
C VAL A 50 -14.99 -5.35 14.67
N ILE A 51 -14.39 -4.29 15.24
CA ILE A 51 -14.80 -3.76 16.54
C ILE A 51 -16.24 -3.26 16.49
N ILE A 52 -16.59 -2.48 15.46
CA ILE A 52 -17.95 -1.97 15.26
C ILE A 52 -18.95 -3.12 15.09
N LEU A 53 -18.61 -4.09 14.24
CA LEU A 53 -19.45 -5.27 14.00
C LEU A 53 -19.71 -6.03 15.30
N PHE A 54 -18.66 -6.26 16.09
CA PHE A 54 -18.73 -6.98 17.34
C PHE A 54 -19.63 -6.29 18.37
N SER A 55 -19.54 -4.96 18.48
CA SER A 55 -20.40 -4.19 19.37
C SER A 55 -21.89 -4.19 18.98
N ALA A 56 -22.23 -4.60 17.76
CA ALA A 56 -23.60 -4.70 17.27
C ALA A 56 -24.18 -6.12 17.33
N ILE A 57 -23.37 -7.14 17.69
CA ILE A 57 -23.79 -8.54 17.75
C ILE A 57 -24.49 -8.83 19.10
N PRO A 58 -25.67 -9.46 19.10
CA PRO A 58 -26.34 -9.89 20.34
C PRO A 58 -25.52 -10.90 21.14
N ALA A 59 -25.62 -10.85 22.46
CA ALA A 59 -25.01 -11.84 23.34
C ALA A 59 -25.59 -13.25 23.04
N GLY A 60 -24.72 -14.22 22.75
CA GLY A 60 -25.12 -15.61 22.44
C GLY A 60 -24.94 -16.05 20.98
N TYR A 61 -24.29 -15.24 20.13
CA TYR A 61 -23.96 -15.66 18.77
C TYR A 61 -22.93 -16.81 18.75
N GLU A 62 -23.40 -18.03 18.48
CA GLU A 62 -22.61 -19.27 18.59
C GLU A 62 -21.36 -19.30 17.68
N TYR A 63 -21.37 -18.56 16.56
CA TYR A 63 -20.30 -18.55 15.57
C TYR A 63 -19.32 -17.37 15.70
N LEU A 64 -19.44 -16.59 16.78
CA LEU A 64 -18.64 -15.38 17.00
C LEU A 64 -17.12 -15.66 17.00
N TRP A 65 -16.69 -16.79 17.57
CA TRP A 65 -15.28 -17.18 17.60
C TRP A 65 -14.73 -17.49 16.20
N LEU A 66 -15.54 -18.10 15.34
CA LEU A 66 -15.16 -18.44 13.96
C LEU A 66 -15.01 -17.17 13.11
N ASP A 67 -15.93 -16.21 13.26
CA ASP A 67 -15.82 -14.91 12.63
C ASP A 67 -14.55 -14.16 13.05
N LEU A 68 -14.23 -14.16 14.35
CA LEU A 68 -13.00 -13.55 14.86
C LEU A 68 -11.73 -14.19 14.29
N VAL A 69 -11.70 -15.52 14.16
CA VAL A 69 -10.57 -16.24 13.57
C VAL A 69 -10.41 -15.88 12.09
N ILE A 70 -11.50 -15.86 11.33
CA ILE A 70 -11.47 -15.49 9.90
C ILE A 70 -10.95 -14.06 9.77
N TRP A 71 -11.59 -13.08 10.41
CA TRP A 71 -11.18 -11.68 10.34
C TRP A 71 -9.75 -11.47 10.85
N GLY A 72 -9.39 -12.09 11.97
CA GLY A 72 -8.05 -12.04 12.54
C GLY A 72 -7.00 -12.57 11.57
N THR A 73 -7.29 -13.64 10.84
CA THR A 73 -6.40 -14.21 9.82
C THR A 73 -6.17 -13.23 8.68
N PHE A 74 -7.22 -12.57 8.17
CA PHE A 74 -7.06 -11.56 7.11
C PHE A 74 -6.29 -10.34 7.60
N ILE A 75 -6.62 -9.80 8.77
CA ILE A 75 -5.92 -8.67 9.38
C ILE A 75 -4.43 -9.00 9.57
N ALA A 76 -4.11 -10.18 10.10
CA ALA A 76 -2.73 -10.64 10.24
C ALA A 76 -2.03 -10.74 8.87
N GLY A 77 -2.73 -11.21 7.83
CA GLY A 77 -2.22 -11.23 6.46
C GLY A 77 -1.87 -9.85 5.92
N PHE A 78 -2.71 -8.82 6.15
CA PHE A 78 -2.38 -7.45 5.77
C PHE A 78 -1.19 -6.90 6.56
N ILE A 79 -1.13 -7.15 7.87
CA ILE A 79 0.01 -6.72 8.70
C ILE A 79 1.31 -7.36 8.20
N PHE A 80 1.29 -8.66 7.92
CA PHE A 80 2.42 -9.39 7.35
C PHE A 80 2.87 -8.79 6.02
N LEU A 81 1.94 -8.52 5.10
CA LEU A 81 2.22 -7.85 3.83
C LEU A 81 2.78 -6.45 4.02
N GLY A 82 2.30 -5.70 5.01
CA GLY A 82 2.82 -4.39 5.39
C GLY A 82 4.31 -4.46 5.79
N PHE A 83 4.69 -5.45 6.58
CA PHE A 83 6.10 -5.68 6.89
C PHE A 83 6.91 -6.17 5.68
N TYR A 84 6.33 -7.05 4.86
CA TYR A 84 6.96 -7.57 3.64
C TYR A 84 7.21 -6.48 2.57
N CYS A 85 6.39 -5.42 2.58
CA CYS A 85 6.50 -4.26 1.68
C CYS A 85 7.87 -3.59 1.69
N LYS A 86 8.64 -3.69 2.78
CA LYS A 86 10.01 -3.16 2.85
C LYS A 86 10.97 -3.84 1.87
N LYS A 87 10.76 -5.13 1.61
CA LYS A 87 11.64 -5.93 0.73
C LYS A 87 11.19 -5.86 -0.72
N LYS A 88 9.87 -5.91 -0.94
CA LYS A 88 9.27 -6.02 -2.27
C LYS A 88 7.94 -5.26 -2.30
N PRO A 89 7.96 -3.92 -2.44
CA PRO A 89 6.77 -3.09 -2.28
C PRO A 89 5.67 -3.44 -3.30
N TYR A 90 6.05 -3.65 -4.56
CA TYR A 90 5.11 -3.99 -5.63
C TYR A 90 4.35 -5.29 -5.36
N TYR A 91 5.09 -6.36 -5.04
CA TYR A 91 4.49 -7.66 -4.73
C TYR A 91 3.65 -7.62 -3.44
N ALA A 92 4.04 -6.82 -2.46
CA ALA A 92 3.26 -6.65 -1.23
C ALA A 92 1.91 -5.97 -1.48
N ILE A 93 1.85 -4.93 -2.30
CA ILE A 93 0.59 -4.26 -2.64
C ILE A 93 -0.31 -5.18 -3.47
N ILE A 94 0.23 -5.87 -4.48
CA ILE A 94 -0.56 -6.84 -5.26
C ILE A 94 -1.11 -7.93 -4.34
N GLY A 95 -0.27 -8.46 -3.45
CA GLY A 95 -0.70 -9.43 -2.44
C GLY A 95 -1.84 -8.88 -1.57
N ALA A 96 -1.75 -7.62 -1.13
CA ALA A 96 -2.80 -6.98 -0.33
C ALA A 96 -4.10 -6.81 -1.13
N LEU A 97 -4.00 -6.48 -2.43
CA LEU A 97 -5.14 -6.33 -3.33
C LEU A 97 -5.85 -7.67 -3.57
N CYS A 98 -5.08 -8.75 -3.81
CA CYS A 98 -5.60 -10.10 -3.93
C CYS A 98 -6.21 -10.61 -2.61
N LEU A 99 -5.54 -10.39 -1.49
CA LEU A 99 -6.03 -10.77 -0.17
C LEU A 99 -7.34 -10.06 0.16
N TYR A 100 -7.46 -8.78 -0.21
CA TYR A 100 -8.70 -8.02 -0.06
C TYR A 100 -9.82 -8.56 -0.95
N GLY A 101 -9.53 -8.87 -2.21
CA GLY A 101 -10.49 -9.50 -3.12
C GLY A 101 -10.99 -10.83 -2.56
N LEU A 102 -10.08 -11.66 -2.04
CA LEU A 102 -10.42 -12.94 -1.42
C LEU A 102 -11.27 -12.75 -0.15
N PHE A 103 -10.93 -11.76 0.68
CA PHE A 103 -11.73 -11.39 1.85
C PHE A 103 -13.17 -11.03 1.47
N VAL A 104 -13.35 -10.19 0.45
CA VAL A 104 -14.68 -9.78 -0.02
C VAL A 104 -15.44 -10.97 -0.62
N ALA A 105 -14.77 -11.82 -1.42
CA ALA A 105 -15.38 -12.99 -2.03
C ALA A 105 -15.82 -14.02 -0.99
N LEU A 106 -15.01 -14.27 0.04
CA LEU A 106 -15.34 -15.19 1.13
C LEU A 106 -16.54 -14.69 1.94
N ASN A 107 -16.58 -13.40 2.29
CA ASN A 107 -17.74 -12.82 2.98
C ASN A 107 -19.01 -12.88 2.11
N ALA A 108 -18.89 -12.62 0.80
CA ALA A 108 -19.99 -12.73 -0.14
C ALA A 108 -20.54 -14.15 -0.28
N PHE A 109 -19.65 -15.15 -0.20
CA PHE A 109 -20.02 -16.56 -0.22
C PHE A 109 -20.78 -16.98 1.05
N LEU A 110 -20.40 -16.43 2.21
CA LEU A 110 -21.09 -16.69 3.49
C LEU A 110 -22.44 -15.96 3.58
N ASP A 111 -22.50 -14.70 3.16
CA ASP A 111 -23.74 -13.92 3.08
C ASP A 111 -23.65 -12.90 1.94
N ILE A 112 -24.49 -13.05 0.92
CA ILE A 112 -24.52 -12.16 -0.25
C ILE A 112 -24.94 -10.73 0.11
N SER A 113 -25.65 -10.52 1.23
CA SER A 113 -26.01 -9.19 1.73
C SER A 113 -24.78 -8.35 2.08
N THR A 114 -23.67 -9.02 2.43
CA THR A 114 -22.39 -8.36 2.73
C THR A 114 -21.85 -7.63 1.51
N LEU A 115 -22.20 -8.03 0.29
CA LEU A 115 -21.70 -7.43 -0.96
C LEU A 115 -22.14 -5.96 -1.06
N TYR A 116 -23.40 -5.70 -0.73
CA TYR A 116 -24.02 -4.37 -0.76
C TYR A 116 -23.74 -3.57 0.52
N LYS A 117 -23.66 -4.24 1.67
CA LYS A 117 -23.32 -3.59 2.94
C LYS A 117 -21.87 -3.10 2.93
N GLY A 118 -21.68 -1.85 3.38
CA GLY A 118 -20.35 -1.26 3.47
C GLY A 118 -19.65 -1.06 2.12
N ILE A 119 -20.38 -1.06 0.99
CA ILE A 119 -19.83 -0.92 -0.36
C ILE A 119 -18.93 0.32 -0.49
N ILE A 120 -19.29 1.43 0.15
CA ILE A 120 -18.50 2.67 0.18
C ILE A 120 -17.12 2.41 0.79
N MET A 121 -17.05 1.73 1.94
CA MET A 121 -15.79 1.39 2.60
C MET A 121 -14.93 0.50 1.71
N LYS A 122 -15.55 -0.45 0.99
CA LYS A 122 -14.82 -1.35 0.09
C LYS A 122 -14.20 -0.61 -1.09
N ILE A 123 -14.96 0.30 -1.70
CA ILE A 123 -14.46 1.16 -2.78
C ILE A 123 -13.28 2.00 -2.27
N ILE A 124 -13.40 2.60 -1.09
CA ILE A 124 -12.31 3.39 -0.48
C ILE A 124 -11.04 2.52 -0.31
N ILE A 125 -11.17 1.31 0.21
CA ILE A 125 -10.03 0.38 0.38
C ILE A 125 -9.38 0.07 -0.97
N ILE A 126 -10.18 -0.25 -1.99
CA ILE A 126 -9.67 -0.55 -3.34
C ILE A 126 -8.93 0.66 -3.92
N VAL A 127 -9.51 1.86 -3.83
CA VAL A 127 -8.88 3.09 -4.32
C VAL A 127 -7.56 3.37 -3.60
N LEU A 128 -7.51 3.16 -2.27
CA LEU A 128 -6.28 3.31 -1.49
C LEU A 128 -5.21 2.31 -1.93
N LEU A 129 -5.57 1.04 -2.12
CA LEU A 129 -4.64 0.01 -2.58
C LEU A 129 -4.14 0.27 -4.01
N ILE A 130 -5.00 0.76 -4.91
CA ILE A 130 -4.60 1.17 -6.27
C ILE A 130 -3.63 2.36 -6.21
N LYS A 131 -3.89 3.37 -5.36
CA LYS A 131 -2.93 4.47 -5.14
C LYS A 131 -1.60 3.95 -4.58
N GLY A 132 -1.66 3.02 -3.63
CA GLY A 132 -0.46 2.34 -3.11
C GLY A 132 0.30 1.56 -4.17
N LEU A 133 -0.39 0.98 -5.15
CA LEU A 133 0.20 0.21 -6.24
C LEU A 133 1.03 1.09 -7.16
N ASN A 134 0.53 2.29 -7.49
CA ASN A 134 1.28 3.26 -8.29
C ASN A 134 2.58 3.66 -7.59
N ASN A 135 2.53 3.98 -6.30
CA ASN A 135 3.74 4.27 -5.52
C ASN A 135 4.70 3.08 -5.48
N ALA A 136 4.18 1.87 -5.33
CA ALA A 136 5.00 0.66 -5.30
C ALA A 136 5.64 0.34 -6.66
N LYS A 137 4.99 0.70 -7.76
CA LYS A 137 5.51 0.58 -9.12
C LYS A 137 6.66 1.55 -9.35
N GLU A 138 6.52 2.81 -8.94
CA GLU A 138 7.59 3.82 -9.00
C GLU A 138 8.82 3.37 -8.17
N ALA A 139 8.60 2.85 -6.96
CA ALA A 139 9.67 2.24 -6.16
C ALA A 139 10.41 1.14 -6.94
N GLN A 140 9.67 0.24 -7.59
CA GLN A 140 10.27 -0.86 -8.34
C GLN A 140 11.05 -0.39 -9.59
N GLU A 141 10.57 0.65 -10.28
CA GLU A 141 11.26 1.22 -11.44
C GLU A 141 12.57 1.87 -11.04
N MET A 142 12.58 2.64 -9.94
CA MET A 142 13.82 3.19 -9.38
C MET A 142 14.81 2.07 -9.01
N GLU A 143 14.38 1.00 -8.34
CA GLU A 143 15.25 -0.13 -7.99
C GLU A 143 15.90 -0.80 -9.21
N LYS A 144 15.17 -0.89 -10.33
CA LYS A 144 15.71 -1.45 -11.57
C LYS A 144 16.77 -0.56 -12.19
N ASN A 145 16.56 0.76 -12.18
CA ASN A 145 17.50 1.73 -12.73
C ASN A 145 18.83 1.76 -11.96
N PHE A 146 18.81 1.51 -10.64
CA PHE A 146 20.04 1.41 -9.83
C PHE A 146 20.85 0.13 -10.05
N LYS A 147 20.23 -0.92 -10.60
CA LYS A 147 20.89 -2.22 -10.81
C LYS A 147 21.45 -2.36 -12.23
N HIS A 148 21.29 -1.34 -13.07
CA HIS A 148 21.82 -1.28 -14.43
C HIS A 148 22.97 -0.28 -14.46
#